data_AF-A0A4Q7CMW6-F1
#
_entry.id   AF-A0A4Q7CMW6-F1
#
_cell.length_a   1.000
_cell.length_b   1.000
_cell.length_c   1.000
_cell.angle_alpha   90.00
_cell.angle_beta   90.00
_cell.angle_gamma   90.00
#
_symmetry.space_group_name_H-M   'P 1'
#
loop_
_entity.id
_entity.type
_entity.pdbx_description
1 polymer ?
#
loop_
_entity_poly.entity_id
_entity_poly.type
_entity_poly.pdbx_seq_one_letter_code
_entity_poly.pdbx_strand_id
1 'polypeptide(L)'
;HIIENEGYLPPNYSFQDYKKDTKNLNLAGGTVVSGSFQGFDQQYLIHALSKLGKNFYGVTQLPIDVSNQEILSLKQKRVTAVRFNIQRGGIESLKNLRYFSERIYELAGWHTEIYLNAKTLTQIKDTLKSLPRVSIDHLGLSKEGL
;
A
#
# COMPACT_ATOMS: atom_id res chain seq x y z
N HIS A 1 11.98 6.73 -9.90
CA HIS A 1 12.84 7.69 -9.16
C HIS A 1 12.42 7.66 -7.70
N ILE A 2 13.33 7.80 -6.72
CA ILE A 2 12.94 7.88 -5.30
C ILE A 2 13.10 9.31 -4.78
N ILE A 3 12.20 9.72 -3.89
CA ILE A 3 12.13 11.05 -3.29
C ILE A 3 12.54 10.90 -1.83
N GLU A 4 13.35 11.84 -1.34
CA GLU A 4 13.73 11.92 0.07
C GLU A 4 12.50 12.10 0.96
N ASN A 5 12.48 11.42 2.10
CA ASN A 5 11.39 11.50 3.06
C ASN A 5 11.97 11.76 4.45
N GLU A 6 11.68 12.95 5.01
CA GLU A 6 12.14 13.36 6.36
C GLU A 6 13.66 13.23 6.58
N GLY A 7 14.48 13.67 5.62
CA GLY A 7 15.94 13.60 5.75
C GLY A 7 16.56 12.28 5.32
N TYR A 8 15.74 11.31 4.91
CA TYR A 8 16.18 9.95 4.63
C TYR A 8 15.92 9.55 3.17
N LEU A 9 16.95 8.97 2.55
CA LEU A 9 16.89 8.33 1.26
C LEU A 9 17.41 6.89 1.41
N PRO A 10 16.59 5.86 1.16
CA PRO A 10 17.01 4.48 1.37
C PRO A 10 18.09 4.08 0.35
N PRO A 11 19.02 3.18 0.73
CA PRO A 11 19.88 2.54 -0.24
C PRO A 11 19.05 1.72 -1.24
N ASN A 12 19.61 1.47 -2.42
CA ASN A 12 18.97 0.61 -3.41
C ASN A 12 18.79 -0.81 -2.85
N TYR A 13 17.59 -1.36 -3.03
CA TYR A 13 17.26 -2.75 -2.74
C TYR A 13 16.49 -3.34 -3.91
N SER A 14 17.13 -4.26 -4.64
CA SER A 14 16.60 -4.83 -5.88
C SER A 14 15.85 -6.15 -5.65
N PHE A 15 15.16 -6.63 -6.70
CA PHE A 15 14.56 -7.97 -6.66
C PHE A 15 15.62 -9.08 -6.55
N GLN A 16 16.87 -8.83 -6.98
CA GLN A 16 17.96 -9.79 -6.86
C GLN A 16 18.42 -9.90 -5.41
N ASP A 17 18.52 -8.77 -4.71
CA ASP A 17 18.83 -8.72 -3.28
C ASP A 17 17.75 -9.46 -2.48
N TYR A 18 16.47 -9.18 -2.76
CA TYR A 18 15.36 -9.92 -2.18
C TYR A 18 15.46 -11.43 -2.38
N LYS A 19 15.74 -11.89 -3.61
CA LYS A 19 15.90 -13.33 -3.89
C LYS A 19 17.08 -13.94 -3.16
N LYS A 20 18.20 -13.20 -3.04
CA LYS A 20 19.39 -13.64 -2.31
C LYS A 20 19.10 -13.80 -0.82
N ASP A 21 18.43 -12.81 -0.22
CA ASP A 21 18.15 -12.77 1.22
C ASP A 21 17.09 -13.80 1.62
N THR A 22 16.13 -14.06 0.72
CA THR A 22 15.02 -14.98 0.98
C THR A 22 15.25 -16.40 0.47
N LYS A 23 16.43 -16.72 -0.08
CA LYS A 23 16.72 -18.02 -0.74
C LYS A 23 16.47 -19.26 0.13
N ASN A 24 16.59 -19.11 1.46
CA ASN A 24 16.43 -20.20 2.42
C ASN A 24 15.03 -20.21 3.06
N LEU A 25 14.17 -19.27 2.70
CA LEU A 25 12.78 -19.22 3.15
C LEU A 25 11.92 -19.95 2.12
N ASN A 26 11.08 -20.88 2.58
CA ASN A 26 10.12 -21.58 1.72
C ASN A 26 8.91 -20.68 1.42
N LEU A 27 9.14 -19.59 0.70
CA LEU A 27 8.11 -18.60 0.37
C LEU A 27 7.26 -19.08 -0.81
N ALA A 28 5.96 -19.22 -0.58
CA ALA A 28 5.00 -19.51 -1.64
C ALA A 28 4.66 -18.28 -2.50
N GLY A 29 4.87 -17.07 -1.97
CA GLY A 29 4.51 -15.80 -2.58
C GLY A 29 4.74 -14.64 -1.62
N GLY A 30 4.24 -13.46 -1.98
CA GLY A 30 4.36 -12.30 -1.10
C GLY A 30 3.73 -11.04 -1.68
N THR A 31 3.82 -9.97 -0.89
CA THR A 31 3.29 -8.66 -1.24
C THR A 31 4.44 -7.67 -1.38
N VAL A 32 4.49 -6.95 -2.50
CA VAL A 32 5.39 -5.81 -2.69
C VAL A 32 4.60 -4.55 -2.38
N VAL A 33 4.90 -3.92 -1.25
CA VAL A 33 4.19 -2.75 -0.76
C VAL A 33 4.94 -1.48 -1.14
N SER A 34 4.22 -0.50 -1.72
CA SER A 34 4.82 0.78 -2.06
C SER A 34 5.27 1.56 -0.84
N GLY A 35 6.54 1.97 -0.86
CA GLY A 35 7.11 2.87 0.13
C GLY A 35 6.76 4.33 -0.14
N SER A 36 6.96 5.20 0.86
CA SER A 36 6.74 6.64 0.72
C SER A 36 7.68 7.29 -0.30
N PHE A 37 8.88 6.75 -0.46
CA PHE A 37 9.92 7.30 -1.34
C PHE A 37 9.56 7.21 -2.82
N GLN A 38 8.66 6.32 -3.21
CA GLN A 38 8.27 6.14 -4.61
C GLN A 38 7.10 7.05 -5.01
N GLY A 39 6.47 7.76 -4.07
CA GLY A 39 5.31 8.60 -4.32
C GLY A 39 4.22 7.83 -5.09
N PHE A 40 3.82 8.36 -6.24
CA PHE A 40 2.84 7.72 -7.14
C PHE A 40 3.48 7.04 -8.37
N ASP A 41 4.80 6.86 -8.41
CA ASP A 41 5.46 6.12 -9.49
C ASP A 41 5.08 4.63 -9.42
N GLN A 42 4.45 4.11 -10.48
CA GLN A 42 4.01 2.71 -10.55
C GLN A 42 5.02 1.79 -11.25
N GLN A 43 5.99 2.36 -11.98
CA GLN A 43 6.85 1.60 -12.90
C GLN A 43 7.72 0.60 -12.15
N TYR A 44 8.26 1.00 -10.99
CA TYR A 44 9.11 0.13 -10.20
C TYR A 44 8.33 -1.06 -9.63
N LEU A 45 7.08 -0.85 -9.18
CA LEU A 45 6.22 -1.89 -8.62
C LEU A 45 5.87 -2.91 -9.70
N ILE A 46 5.43 -2.43 -10.86
CA ILE A 46 5.13 -3.28 -12.03
C ILE A 46 6.39 -4.07 -12.43
N HIS A 47 7.55 -3.42 -12.46
CA HIS A 47 8.82 -4.07 -12.77
C HIS A 47 9.15 -5.17 -11.75
N ALA A 48 9.07 -4.89 -10.45
CA ALA A 48 9.36 -5.86 -9.40
C ALA A 48 8.42 -7.08 -9.48
N LEU A 49 7.12 -6.86 -9.65
CA LEU A 49 6.13 -7.93 -9.80
C LEU A 49 6.40 -8.80 -11.03
N SER A 50 6.87 -8.21 -12.14
CA SER A 50 7.25 -8.97 -13.34
C SER A 50 8.44 -9.92 -13.10
N LYS A 51 9.34 -9.60 -12.16
CA LYS A 51 10.56 -10.37 -11.87
C LYS A 51 10.41 -11.39 -10.73
N LEU A 52 9.54 -11.11 -9.77
CA LEU A 52 9.32 -11.96 -8.59
C LEU A 52 8.42 -13.17 -8.88
N GLY A 53 7.55 -13.07 -9.87
CA GLY A 53 6.73 -14.18 -10.37
C GLY A 53 5.24 -14.02 -10.08
N LYS A 54 4.47 -15.05 -10.44
CA LYS A 54 3.00 -15.02 -10.46
C LYS A 54 2.33 -14.97 -9.08
N ASN A 55 3.03 -15.42 -8.03
CA ASN A 55 2.50 -15.46 -6.66
C ASN A 55 2.84 -14.18 -5.86
N PHE A 56 3.36 -13.15 -6.52
CA PHE A 56 3.60 -11.85 -5.92
C PHE A 56 2.55 -10.84 -6.38
N TYR A 57 2.05 -10.07 -5.41
CA TYR A 57 1.01 -9.07 -5.60
C TYR A 57 1.48 -7.69 -5.11
N GLY A 58 0.97 -6.64 -5.75
CA GLY A 58 1.34 -5.26 -5.43
C GLY A 58 0.33 -4.58 -4.52
N VAL A 59 0.84 -3.73 -3.64
CA VAL A 59 0.06 -2.72 -2.92
C VAL A 59 0.67 -1.38 -3.26
N THR A 60 -0.15 -0.46 -3.78
CA THR A 60 0.36 0.80 -4.34
C THR A 60 -0.13 2.04 -3.61
N GLN A 61 0.40 3.20 -3.95
CA GLN A 61 -0.15 4.52 -3.61
C GLN A 61 -0.58 5.19 -4.91
N LEU A 62 -1.76 5.81 -4.90
CA LEU A 62 -2.31 6.51 -6.05
C LEU A 62 -2.87 7.87 -5.62
N PRO A 63 -2.85 8.88 -6.50
CA PRO A 63 -3.55 10.11 -6.25
C PRO A 63 -5.07 9.87 -6.28
N ILE A 64 -5.82 10.68 -5.54
CA ILE A 64 -7.28 10.51 -5.35
C ILE A 64 -8.07 10.55 -6.66
N ASP A 65 -7.55 11.32 -7.63
CA ASP A 65 -8.10 11.59 -8.95
C ASP A 65 -7.53 10.68 -10.06
N VAL A 66 -6.73 9.66 -9.70
CA VAL A 66 -6.22 8.64 -10.64
C VAL A 66 -7.37 8.10 -11.50
N SER A 67 -7.17 7.85 -12.79
CA SER A 67 -8.25 7.41 -13.68
C SER A 67 -8.71 5.97 -13.41
N ASN A 68 -9.95 5.64 -13.77
CA ASN A 68 -10.44 4.25 -13.70
C ASN A 68 -9.61 3.31 -14.58
N GLN A 69 -9.17 3.79 -15.74
CA GLN A 69 -8.36 3.01 -16.68
C GLN A 69 -7.01 2.63 -16.06
N GLU A 70 -6.37 3.54 -15.34
CA GLU A 70 -5.10 3.27 -14.66
C GLU A 70 -5.27 2.23 -13.55
N ILE A 71 -6.32 2.34 -12.73
CA ILE A 71 -6.64 1.35 -11.69
C ILE A 71 -6.81 -0.05 -12.31
N LEU A 72 -7.58 -0.15 -13.39
CA LEU A 72 -7.84 -1.43 -14.07
C LEU A 72 -6.60 -1.98 -14.77
N SER A 73 -5.74 -1.11 -15.32
CA SER A 73 -4.44 -1.49 -15.87
C SER A 73 -3.53 -2.10 -14.80
N LEU A 74 -3.43 -1.46 -13.63
CA LEU A 74 -2.66 -1.96 -12.49
C LEU A 74 -3.20 -3.30 -11.96
N LYS A 75 -4.53 -3.50 -12.00
CA LYS A 75 -5.15 -4.79 -11.64
C LYS A 75 -4.65 -5.92 -12.53
N GLN A 76 -4.53 -5.68 -13.84
CA GLN A 76 -3.95 -6.65 -14.78
C GLN A 76 -2.47 -6.95 -14.48
N LYS A 77 -1.78 -6.05 -13.79
CA LYS A 77 -0.39 -6.20 -13.34
C LYS A 77 -0.27 -6.81 -11.93
N ARG A 78 -1.33 -7.41 -11.39
CA ARG A 78 -1.40 -8.04 -10.05
C ARG A 78 -1.29 -7.06 -8.88
N VAL A 79 -1.60 -5.77 -9.08
CA VAL A 79 -1.87 -4.88 -7.95
C VAL A 79 -3.25 -5.27 -7.37
N THR A 80 -3.35 -5.26 -6.04
CA THR A 80 -4.54 -5.76 -5.31
C THR A 80 -4.99 -4.86 -4.16
N ALA A 81 -4.24 -3.79 -3.89
CA ALA A 81 -4.56 -2.86 -2.82
C ALA A 81 -3.98 -1.47 -3.06
N VAL A 82 -4.55 -0.50 -2.36
CA VAL A 82 -4.01 0.85 -2.20
C VAL A 82 -3.64 1.11 -0.74
N ARG A 83 -2.54 1.82 -0.50
CA ARG A 83 -2.04 2.15 0.83
C ARG A 83 -2.30 3.62 1.14
N PHE A 84 -2.87 3.89 2.30
CA PHE A 84 -3.16 5.22 2.81
C PHE A 84 -2.34 5.50 4.06
N ASN A 85 -1.59 6.60 4.03
CA ASN A 85 -0.88 7.10 5.20
C ASN A 85 -1.68 8.22 5.87
N ILE A 86 -2.38 7.89 6.96
CA ILE A 86 -3.27 8.82 7.67
C ILE A 86 -2.49 9.77 8.59
N GLN A 87 -1.27 9.40 8.99
CA GLN A 87 -0.43 10.21 9.89
C GLN A 87 -0.22 11.65 9.38
N ARG A 88 -0.35 11.88 8.07
CA ARG A 88 0.00 13.15 7.42
C ARG A 88 -1.20 14.04 7.04
N GLY A 89 -2.44 13.56 7.10
CA GLY A 89 -3.54 14.16 6.33
C GLY A 89 -4.74 14.75 7.10
N GLY A 90 -4.80 14.65 8.44
CA GLY A 90 -5.89 15.23 9.23
C GLY A 90 -7.30 14.71 8.87
N ILE A 91 -8.37 15.47 9.19
CA ILE A 91 -9.77 15.03 9.01
C ILE A 91 -10.17 14.89 7.53
N GLU A 92 -9.65 15.74 6.64
CA GLU A 92 -9.93 15.64 5.21
C GLU A 92 -9.43 14.31 4.62
N SER A 93 -8.36 13.75 5.18
CA SER A 93 -7.88 12.42 4.81
C SER A 93 -8.91 11.31 5.06
N LEU A 94 -9.83 11.47 6.02
CA LEU A 94 -10.84 10.45 6.34
C LEU A 94 -11.97 10.41 5.31
N LYS A 95 -12.40 11.58 4.81
CA LYS A 95 -13.39 11.65 3.73
C LYS A 95 -12.81 11.07 2.44
N ASN A 96 -11.57 11.45 2.12
CA ASN A 96 -10.86 10.92 0.96
C ASN A 96 -10.61 9.41 1.08
N LEU A 97 -10.27 8.92 2.29
CA LEU A 97 -10.10 7.51 2.57
C LEU A 97 -11.37 6.71 2.25
N ARG A 98 -12.52 7.14 2.77
CA ARG A 98 -13.80 6.47 2.51
C ARG A 98 -14.09 6.41 1.03
N TYR A 99 -14.19 7.58 0.40
CA TYR A 99 -14.54 7.72 -1.02
C TYR A 99 -13.63 6.85 -1.90
N PHE A 100 -12.32 6.92 -1.68
CA PHE A 100 -11.39 6.17 -2.50
C PHE A 100 -11.42 4.67 -2.25
N SER A 101 -11.60 4.26 -0.99
CA SER A 101 -11.72 2.83 -0.65
C SER A 101 -12.95 2.20 -1.28
N GLU A 102 -14.09 2.91 -1.26
CA GLU A 102 -15.32 2.49 -1.93
C GLU A 102 -15.08 2.37 -3.45
N ARG A 103 -14.56 3.43 -4.07
CA ARG A 103 -14.25 3.46 -5.51
C ARG A 103 -13.30 2.34 -5.96
N ILE A 104 -12.20 2.13 -5.24
CA ILE A 104 -11.18 1.12 -5.56
C ILE A 104 -11.74 -0.30 -5.39
N TYR A 105 -12.55 -0.51 -4.35
CA TYR A 105 -13.23 -1.78 -4.14
C TYR A 105 -14.24 -2.07 -5.27
N GLU A 106 -15.09 -1.12 -5.63
CA GLU A 106 -16.08 -1.29 -6.70
C GLU A 106 -15.43 -1.56 -8.07
N LEU A 107 -14.38 -0.82 -8.43
CA LEU A 107 -13.74 -0.95 -9.73
C LEU A 107 -12.86 -2.20 -9.84
N ALA A 108 -12.10 -2.50 -8.78
CA ALA A 108 -11.01 -3.46 -8.85
C ALA A 108 -11.15 -4.66 -7.90
N GLY A 109 -12.03 -4.59 -6.89
CA GLY A 109 -12.14 -5.59 -5.82
C GLY A 109 -10.99 -5.54 -4.83
N TRP A 110 -10.24 -4.44 -4.84
CA TRP A 110 -9.05 -4.22 -4.02
C TRP A 110 -9.42 -3.84 -2.59
N HIS A 111 -8.47 -4.02 -1.68
CA HIS A 111 -8.58 -3.54 -0.31
C HIS A 111 -7.78 -2.26 -0.09
N THR A 112 -8.06 -1.57 1.00
CA THR A 112 -7.26 -0.43 1.46
C THR A 112 -6.38 -0.84 2.63
N GLU A 113 -5.07 -0.68 2.49
CA GLU A 113 -4.11 -0.78 3.61
C GLU A 113 -3.98 0.60 4.27
N ILE A 114 -3.98 0.62 5.60
CA ILE A 114 -3.89 1.87 6.35
C ILE A 114 -2.69 1.84 7.30
N TYR A 115 -1.81 2.83 7.11
CA TYR A 115 -0.71 3.14 7.99
C TYR A 115 -1.08 4.31 8.89
N LEU A 116 -1.16 4.06 10.21
CA LEU A 116 -1.61 5.02 11.21
C LEU A 116 -1.10 4.66 12.61
N ASN A 117 -1.07 5.64 13.53
CA ASN A 117 -0.78 5.42 14.94
C ASN A 117 -2.01 4.89 15.70
N ALA A 118 -1.85 3.91 16.58
CA ALA A 118 -2.92 3.20 17.26
C ALA A 118 -3.82 4.15 18.07
N LYS A 119 -3.28 5.25 18.58
CA LYS A 119 -4.06 6.29 19.28
C LYS A 119 -5.14 6.90 18.37
N THR A 120 -4.90 6.94 17.07
CA THR A 120 -5.84 7.43 16.05
C THR A 120 -6.90 6.37 15.72
N LEU A 121 -6.68 5.07 15.96
CA LEU A 121 -7.66 4.00 15.66
C LEU A 121 -9.02 4.27 16.30
N THR A 122 -9.02 4.67 17.58
CA THR A 122 -10.26 4.93 18.32
C THR A 122 -11.06 6.06 17.69
N GLN A 123 -10.38 7.07 17.15
CA GLN A 123 -11.00 8.24 16.54
C GLN A 123 -11.61 7.94 15.16
N ILE A 124 -11.08 6.93 14.46
CA ILE A 124 -11.50 6.60 13.09
C ILE A 124 -12.26 5.27 13.00
N LYS A 125 -12.58 4.66 14.15
CA LYS A 125 -13.19 3.32 14.26
C LYS A 125 -14.44 3.17 13.40
N ASP A 126 -15.33 4.14 13.41
CA ASP A 126 -16.59 4.06 12.65
C ASP A 126 -16.35 4.21 11.15
N THR A 127 -15.36 5.03 10.74
CA THR A 127 -14.88 5.06 9.36
C THR A 127 -14.33 3.70 8.95
N LEU A 128 -13.42 3.11 9.75
CA LEU A 128 -12.83 1.79 9.45
C LEU A 128 -13.88 0.70 9.28
N LYS A 129 -14.87 0.63 10.18
CA LYS A 129 -15.96 -0.35 10.12
C LYS A 129 -16.80 -0.27 8.86
N SER A 130 -16.85 0.91 8.25
CA SER A 130 -17.66 1.15 7.07
C SER A 130 -16.89 1.02 5.75
N LEU A 131 -15.58 0.82 5.79
CA LEU A 131 -14.80 0.56 4.59
C LEU A 131 -15.11 -0.86 4.08
N PRO A 132 -15.19 -1.06 2.76
CA PRO A 132 -15.61 -2.34 2.19
C PRO A 132 -14.61 -3.47 2.46
N ARG A 133 -13.31 -3.17 2.40
CA ARG A 133 -12.23 -4.12 2.72
C ARG A 133 -10.98 -3.37 3.15
N VAL A 134 -10.52 -3.61 4.38
CA VAL A 134 -9.45 -2.84 5.01
C VAL A 134 -8.44 -3.75 5.72
N SER A 135 -7.16 -3.33 5.70
CA SER A 135 -6.06 -3.87 6.49
C SER A 135 -5.38 -2.74 7.27
N ILE A 136 -4.83 -3.05 8.45
CA ILE A 136 -4.12 -2.08 9.30
C ILE A 136 -2.66 -2.54 9.41
N ASP A 137 -1.73 -1.68 8.99
CA ASP A 137 -0.30 -1.97 9.05
C ASP A 137 0.22 -1.98 10.49
N HIS A 138 1.17 -2.88 10.78
CA HIS A 138 1.97 -2.91 12.01
C HIS A 138 1.16 -2.83 13.32
N LEU A 139 -0.07 -3.39 13.35
CA LEU A 139 -0.97 -3.31 14.50
C LEU A 139 -1.19 -1.87 15.01
N GLY A 140 -1.06 -0.87 14.12
CA GLY A 140 -1.16 0.54 14.48
C GLY A 140 0.08 1.12 15.20
N LEU A 141 1.28 0.52 15.09
CA LEU A 141 2.53 1.13 15.60
C LEU A 141 2.51 1.49 17.10
N SER A 142 1.92 0.65 17.96
CA SER A 142 2.01 0.86 19.42
C SER A 142 2.60 -0.35 20.12
N LYS A 143 3.40 -0.10 21.17
CA LYS A 143 3.76 -1.11 22.17
C LYS A 143 2.54 -1.62 22.96
N GLU A 144 1.42 -0.90 22.93
CA GLU A 144 0.15 -1.25 23.58
C GLU A 144 -0.71 -2.21 22.72
N GLY A 145 -0.33 -2.43 21.46
CA GLY A 145 -1.00 -3.33 20.51
C GLY A 145 -0.28 -4.66 20.29
N LEU A 146 0.75 -4.96 21.10
CA LEU A 146 1.46 -6.25 21.17
C LEU A 146 1.15 -6.95 22.49
#